data_AF-A0A9K3CYU2-F1
#
_entry.id   AF-A0A9K3CYU2-F1
#
_cell.length_a   1.000
_cell.length_b   1.000
_cell.length_c   1.000
_cell.angle_alpha   90.00
_cell.angle_beta   90.00
_cell.angle_gamma   90.00
#
_symmetry.space_group_name_H-M   'P 1'
#
loop_
_entity.id
_entity.type
_entity.pdbx_description
1 polymer ?
#
loop_
_entity_poly.entity_id
_entity_poly.type
_entity_poly.pdbx_seq_one_letter_code
_entity_poly.pdbx_strand_id
1 'polypeptide(L)'
;MVEGAVKHKRNRPKRRKVLEVRPFCWYCDRSFSDELSLIRHQKHIHFRCQLCSKSSRSGKKSTFYSTIALKEHYAQVHSETLDEVPGAVEGRAKIGEDNNVIGMDGIPPDAIVNKAAALRKRYPRRRVRVDQSINTMAALSGDSEERAERKRGGLLGNIRAKTGLTGGSNYHQHRERDRPRDMVMQQQRPPQMAMPVQPAKPPGPAPTYMSDVPPIVREQPRQGYGRY
;
A
#
# COMPACT_ATOMS: atom_id res chain seq x y z
N MET A 1 32.28 16.23 -58.68
CA MET A 1 31.07 16.74 -57.98
C MET A 1 30.91 15.92 -56.71
N VAL A 2 31.14 16.53 -55.54
CA VAL A 2 31.08 15.86 -54.23
C VAL A 2 29.71 16.13 -53.59
N GLU A 3 28.85 15.12 -53.57
CA GLU A 3 27.55 15.20 -52.88
C GLU A 3 27.72 14.80 -51.41
N GLY A 4 27.80 15.81 -50.53
CA GLY A 4 27.85 15.63 -49.09
C GLY A 4 26.47 15.32 -48.51
N ALA A 5 26.29 14.11 -47.99
CA ALA A 5 25.05 13.70 -47.31
C ALA A 5 24.83 14.50 -46.00
N VAL A 6 23.75 15.29 -45.96
CA VAL A 6 23.33 16.07 -44.78
C VAL A 6 22.73 15.15 -43.70
N LYS A 7 23.55 14.79 -42.70
CA LYS A 7 23.13 13.98 -41.55
C LYS A 7 22.23 14.80 -40.61
N HIS A 8 20.92 14.57 -40.68
CA HIS A 8 19.97 15.14 -39.72
C HIS A 8 20.14 14.45 -38.35
N LYS A 9 20.69 15.17 -37.35
CA LYS A 9 20.78 14.70 -35.96
C LYS A 9 19.36 14.54 -35.40
N ARG A 10 18.86 13.31 -35.34
CA ARG A 10 17.61 12.97 -34.65
C ARG A 10 17.72 13.40 -33.18
N ASN A 11 16.95 14.42 -32.79
CA ASN A 11 16.88 14.88 -31.40
C ASN A 11 16.19 13.81 -30.55
N ARG A 12 16.94 13.03 -29.77
CA ARG A 12 16.38 11.99 -28.89
C ARG A 12 15.62 12.69 -27.76
N PRO A 13 14.30 12.53 -27.63
CA PRO A 13 13.55 13.22 -26.59
C PRO A 13 14.04 12.76 -25.21
N LYS A 14 14.47 13.74 -24.39
CA LYS A 14 14.96 13.52 -23.03
C LYS A 14 13.84 12.86 -22.23
N ARG A 15 14.10 11.66 -21.67
CA ARG A 15 13.12 10.91 -20.87
C ARG A 15 12.60 11.81 -19.75
N ARG A 16 11.30 12.12 -19.79
CA ARG A 16 10.64 12.88 -18.73
C ARG A 16 10.70 12.07 -17.43
N LYS A 17 11.17 12.70 -16.35
CA LYS A 17 11.17 12.12 -15.00
C LYS A 17 9.73 11.77 -14.62
N VAL A 18 9.51 10.51 -14.30
CA VAL A 18 8.23 10.02 -13.76
C VAL A 18 8.14 10.49 -12.32
N LEU A 19 6.96 10.96 -11.92
CA LEU A 19 6.68 11.29 -10.53
C LEU A 19 6.19 10.02 -9.84
N GLU A 20 6.82 9.64 -8.74
CA GLU A 20 6.36 8.53 -7.93
C GLU A 20 5.53 9.08 -6.76
N VAL A 21 4.41 8.40 -6.45
CA VAL A 21 3.72 8.63 -5.19
C VAL A 21 4.69 8.19 -4.10
N ARG A 22 5.14 9.17 -3.32
CA ARG A 22 6.05 8.92 -2.21
C ARG A 22 5.26 8.42 -0.99
N PRO A 23 5.85 7.59 -0.12
CA PRO A 23 5.24 7.23 1.15
C PRO A 23 4.80 8.48 1.92
N PHE A 24 3.63 8.46 2.53
CA PHE A 24 3.09 9.61 3.25
C PHE A 24 2.40 9.20 4.55
N CYS A 25 2.40 10.10 5.52
CA CYS A 25 1.73 9.86 6.78
C CYS A 25 0.23 10.09 6.64
N TRP A 26 -0.57 9.07 6.94
CA TRP A 26 -2.03 9.18 6.97
C TRP A 26 -2.53 10.23 7.96
N TYR A 27 -1.86 10.37 9.11
CA TYR A 27 -2.29 11.25 10.17
C TYR A 27 -1.98 12.73 9.92
N CYS A 28 -0.89 13.08 9.21
CA CYS A 28 -0.48 14.49 9.02
C CYS A 28 -0.09 14.88 7.58
N ASP A 29 -0.35 14.01 6.60
CA ASP A 29 -0.14 14.21 5.16
C ASP A 29 1.29 14.50 4.68
N ARG A 30 2.28 14.49 5.59
CA ARG A 30 3.71 14.66 5.27
C ARG A 30 4.20 13.54 4.37
N SER A 31 4.96 13.89 3.33
CA SER A 31 5.59 12.94 2.40
C SER A 31 7.03 12.62 2.78
N PHE A 32 7.45 11.37 2.62
CA PHE A 32 8.76 10.86 2.99
C PHE A 32 9.50 10.28 1.77
N SER A 33 10.82 10.05 1.85
CA SER A 33 11.55 9.27 0.83
C SER A 33 11.22 7.79 0.92
N ASP A 34 11.26 7.26 2.15
CA ASP A 34 11.27 5.84 2.41
C ASP A 34 10.22 5.51 3.47
N GLU A 35 9.73 4.27 3.43
CA GLU A 35 8.76 3.77 4.39
C GLU A 35 9.34 3.73 5.82
N LEU A 36 10.61 3.38 5.99
CA LEU A 36 11.26 3.40 7.31
C LEU A 36 11.27 4.79 7.93
N SER A 37 11.46 5.83 7.12
CA SER A 37 11.42 7.21 7.57
C SER A 37 10.00 7.64 7.96
N LEU A 38 8.99 7.14 7.24
CA LEU A 38 7.58 7.30 7.59
C LEU A 38 7.23 6.60 8.92
N ILE A 39 7.62 5.33 9.10
CA ILE A 39 7.39 4.58 10.34
C ILE A 39 8.07 5.28 11.53
N ARG A 40 9.32 5.73 11.36
CA ARG A 40 10.03 6.50 12.38
C ARG A 40 9.26 7.78 12.74
N HIS A 41 8.77 8.52 11.74
CA HIS A 41 7.96 9.70 11.97
C HIS A 41 6.69 9.40 12.77
N GLN A 42 5.94 8.35 12.40
CA GLN A 42 4.73 7.94 13.11
C GLN A 42 5.03 7.63 14.59
N LYS A 43 6.10 6.87 14.87
CA LYS A 43 6.54 6.54 16.23
C LYS A 43 6.85 7.76 17.10
N HIS A 44 7.57 8.74 16.57
CA HIS A 44 8.02 9.89 17.37
C HIS A 44 6.95 10.97 17.54
N ILE A 45 6.00 11.06 16.61
CA ILE A 45 4.99 12.13 16.58
C ILE A 45 3.63 11.59 17.05
N HIS A 46 3.10 10.59 16.36
CA HIS A 46 1.72 10.13 16.54
C HIS A 46 1.60 9.05 17.61
N PHE A 47 2.63 8.20 17.78
CA PHE A 47 2.60 7.08 18.72
C PHE A 47 3.41 7.35 20.00
N ARG A 48 3.50 8.61 20.41
CA ARG A 48 4.19 9.02 21.63
C ARG A 48 3.19 9.35 22.73
N CYS A 49 3.40 8.76 23.91
CA CYS A 49 2.62 9.12 25.08
C CYS A 49 2.98 10.53 25.57
N GLN A 50 1.95 11.38 25.75
CA GLN A 50 2.12 12.75 26.23
C GLN A 50 2.30 12.80 27.76
N LEU A 51 1.72 11.83 28.48
CA LEU A 51 1.76 11.76 29.95
C LEU A 51 3.12 11.29 30.47
N CYS A 52 3.69 10.23 29.88
CA CYS A 52 5.05 9.78 30.18
C CYS A 52 6.12 10.83 29.87
N SER A 53 5.84 11.75 28.93
CA SER A 53 6.82 12.77 28.57
C SER A 53 6.96 13.90 29.59
N LYS A 54 5.94 14.12 30.42
CA LYS A 54 5.91 15.16 31.47
C LYS A 54 6.22 14.61 32.86
N SER A 55 5.97 13.33 33.11
CA SER A 55 6.25 12.71 34.41
C SER A 55 7.74 12.44 34.57
N SER A 56 8.40 13.28 35.38
CA SER A 56 9.83 13.12 35.73
C SER A 56 10.14 11.82 36.48
N ARG A 57 9.14 11.15 37.06
CA ARG A 57 9.33 9.95 37.91
C ARG A 57 9.73 8.69 37.13
N SER A 58 9.53 8.63 35.82
CA SER A 58 9.87 7.43 35.04
C SER A 58 10.83 7.68 33.89
N GLY A 59 11.17 8.94 33.58
CA GLY A 59 12.27 9.37 32.69
C GLY A 59 12.29 8.86 31.23
N LYS A 60 11.50 7.84 30.91
CA LYS A 60 11.48 7.15 29.63
C LYS A 60 10.33 7.69 28.80
N LYS A 61 10.66 8.32 27.67
CA LYS A 61 9.68 8.65 26.63
C LYS A 61 9.14 7.33 26.06
N SER A 62 7.91 6.96 26.38
CA SER A 62 7.27 5.80 25.79
C SER A 62 6.80 6.14 24.37
N THR A 63 7.33 5.40 23.40
CA THR A 63 6.96 5.47 21.98
C THR A 63 6.53 4.09 21.53
N PHE A 64 5.42 4.02 20.82
CA PHE A 64 4.78 2.78 20.41
C PHE A 64 4.84 2.60 18.91
N TYR A 65 4.62 1.38 18.45
CA TYR A 65 4.63 1.02 17.03
C TYR A 65 3.26 1.20 16.36
N SER A 66 2.18 1.24 17.14
CA SER A 66 0.81 1.31 16.66
C SER A 66 -0.06 2.15 17.61
N THR A 67 -1.19 2.63 17.10
CA THR A 67 -2.20 3.37 17.88
C THR A 67 -2.84 2.52 18.97
N ILE A 68 -3.01 1.22 18.70
CA ILE A 68 -3.56 0.24 19.65
C ILE A 68 -2.62 0.08 20.85
N ALA A 69 -1.33 -0.12 20.60
CA ALA A 69 -0.33 -0.23 21.65
C ALA A 69 -0.22 1.06 22.49
N LEU A 70 -0.39 2.23 21.86
CA LEU A 70 -0.49 3.50 22.58
C LEU A 70 -1.75 3.55 23.46
N LYS A 71 -2.91 3.15 22.94
CA LYS A 71 -4.18 3.13 23.68
C LYS A 71 -4.12 2.21 24.90
N GLU A 72 -3.58 1.00 24.71
CA GLU A 72 -3.39 0.04 25.80
C GLU A 72 -2.45 0.59 26.88
N HIS A 73 -1.37 1.26 26.49
CA HIS A 73 -0.46 1.91 27.44
C HIS A 73 -1.14 3.01 28.26
N TYR A 74 -2.00 3.83 27.65
CA TYR A 74 -2.78 4.83 28.38
C TYR A 74 -3.70 4.17 29.41
N ALA A 75 -4.39 3.09 29.04
CA ALA A 75 -5.28 2.38 29.95
C ALA A 75 -4.53 1.69 31.10
N GLN A 76 -3.39 1.06 30.82
CA GLN A 76 -2.64 0.27 31.82
C GLN A 76 -1.78 1.13 32.76
N VAL A 77 -1.09 2.13 32.22
CA VAL A 77 -0.09 2.90 32.98
C VAL A 77 -0.66 4.18 33.55
N HIS A 78 -1.63 4.78 32.85
CA HIS A 78 -2.22 6.06 33.25
C HIS A 78 -3.67 5.92 33.71
N SER A 79 -4.30 4.77 33.51
CA SER A 79 -5.73 4.57 33.76
C SER A 79 -6.60 5.61 33.03
N GLU A 80 -6.13 6.03 31.85
CA GLU A 80 -6.82 6.97 30.95
C GLU A 80 -7.22 6.27 29.65
N THR A 81 -8.30 6.72 29.02
CA THR A 81 -8.74 6.23 27.72
C THR A 81 -8.27 7.18 26.62
N LEU A 82 -7.61 6.64 25.60
CA LEU A 82 -7.20 7.39 24.41
C LEU A 82 -8.10 7.00 23.23
N ASP A 83 -8.90 7.95 22.76
CA ASP A 83 -9.80 7.75 21.61
C ASP A 83 -9.28 8.42 20.34
N GLU A 84 -8.35 9.36 20.46
CA GLU A 84 -7.81 10.13 19.34
C GLU A 84 -6.27 10.14 19.31
N VAL A 85 -5.71 9.98 18.11
CA VAL A 85 -4.26 10.04 17.87
C VAL A 85 -3.79 11.50 17.98
N PRO A 86 -2.77 11.80 18.82
CA PRO A 86 -2.28 13.16 18.98
C PRO A 86 -1.67 13.70 17.68
N GLY A 87 -2.05 14.93 17.32
CA GLY A 87 -1.53 15.66 16.16
C GLY A 87 -1.99 15.10 14.81
N ALA A 88 -3.04 14.28 14.78
CA ALA A 88 -3.67 13.82 13.56
C ALA A 88 -4.66 14.87 13.00
N VAL A 89 -4.90 14.81 11.68
CA VAL A 89 -5.91 15.63 11.00
C VAL A 89 -7.31 15.23 11.47
N GLU A 90 -8.19 16.22 11.61
CA GLU A 90 -9.60 16.02 11.96
C GLU A 90 -10.27 15.01 11.02
N GLY A 91 -11.02 14.06 11.60
CA GLY A 91 -11.65 12.96 10.85
C GLY A 91 -10.76 11.74 10.60
N ARG A 92 -9.43 11.83 10.82
CA ARG A 92 -8.50 10.68 10.77
C ARG A 92 -7.87 10.32 12.12
N ALA A 93 -8.22 11.06 13.16
CA ALA A 93 -7.66 10.90 14.50
C ALA A 93 -8.25 9.71 15.27
N LYS A 94 -9.44 9.22 14.91
CA LYS A 94 -10.15 8.19 15.69
C LYS A 94 -9.37 6.87 15.73
N ILE A 95 -9.11 6.39 16.95
CA ILE A 95 -8.45 5.11 17.20
C ILE A 95 -9.52 4.01 17.16
N GLY A 96 -9.61 3.32 16.02
CA GLY A 96 -10.42 2.12 15.82
C GLY A 96 -9.57 0.95 15.34
N GLU A 97 -10.05 -0.28 15.53
CA GLU A 97 -9.38 -1.51 15.09
C GLU A 97 -9.14 -1.52 13.56
N ASP A 98 -10.10 -0.97 12.82
CA ASP A 98 -10.06 -0.83 11.36
C ASP A 98 -9.11 0.28 10.84
N ASN A 99 -8.60 1.15 11.72
CA ASN A 99 -7.80 2.34 11.37
C ASN A 99 -6.38 2.29 11.94
N ASN A 100 -5.85 1.09 12.20
CA ASN A 100 -4.47 0.91 12.68
C ASN A 100 -3.44 1.01 11.53
N VAL A 101 -3.13 2.24 11.12
CA VAL A 101 -2.17 2.52 10.04
C VAL A 101 -0.72 2.48 10.53
N ILE A 102 0.11 1.61 9.94
CA ILE A 102 1.55 1.49 10.20
C ILE A 102 2.31 1.60 8.88
N GLY A 103 3.22 2.57 8.76
CA GLY A 103 3.88 2.84 7.48
C GLY A 103 2.85 3.22 6.42
N MET A 104 2.87 2.53 5.28
CA MET A 104 1.84 2.61 4.24
C MET A 104 0.75 1.54 4.39
N ASP A 105 0.95 0.57 5.27
CA ASP A 105 -0.01 -0.50 5.54
C ASP A 105 -1.21 0.02 6.34
N GLY A 106 -2.41 -0.41 5.95
CA GLY A 106 -3.68 0.05 6.51
C GLY A 106 -4.15 1.42 6.00
N ILE A 107 -3.45 2.09 5.07
CA ILE A 107 -3.95 3.33 4.46
C ILE A 107 -5.13 2.99 3.53
N PRO A 108 -6.30 3.65 3.66
CA PRO A 108 -7.43 3.39 2.78
C PRO A 108 -7.07 3.70 1.32
N PRO A 109 -7.54 2.87 0.35
CA PRO A 109 -7.18 3.00 -1.06
C PRO A 109 -7.57 4.38 -1.63
N ASP A 110 -8.69 4.93 -1.18
CA ASP A 110 -9.17 6.25 -1.60
C ASP A 110 -8.17 7.35 -1.28
N ALA A 111 -7.45 7.25 -0.17
CA ALA A 111 -6.42 8.22 0.20
C ALA A 111 -5.23 8.19 -0.77
N ILE A 112 -4.83 6.99 -1.19
CA ILE A 112 -3.72 6.78 -2.13
C ILE A 112 -4.12 7.32 -3.50
N VAL A 113 -5.35 7.02 -3.96
CA VAL A 113 -5.91 7.54 -5.21
C VAL A 113 -6.00 9.07 -5.18
N ASN A 114 -6.49 9.65 -4.10
CA ASN A 114 -6.57 11.11 -3.92
C ASN A 114 -5.18 11.75 -3.96
N LYS A 115 -4.16 11.14 -3.35
CA LYS A 115 -2.78 11.62 -3.41
C LYS A 115 -2.22 11.55 -4.82
N ALA A 116 -2.46 10.46 -5.53
CA ALA A 116 -2.05 10.30 -6.93
C ALA A 116 -2.75 11.31 -7.84
N ALA A 117 -4.06 11.53 -7.67
CA ALA A 117 -4.85 12.51 -8.39
C ALA A 117 -4.35 13.94 -8.13
N ALA A 118 -4.04 14.29 -6.87
CA ALA A 118 -3.46 15.58 -6.52
C ALA A 118 -2.10 15.82 -7.21
N LEU A 119 -1.25 14.79 -7.30
CA LEU A 119 0.01 14.87 -8.04
C LEU A 119 -0.21 15.05 -9.55
N ARG A 120 -1.19 14.33 -10.13
CA ARG A 120 -1.57 14.49 -11.54
C ARG A 120 -2.08 15.90 -11.83
N LYS A 121 -2.91 16.47 -10.95
CA LYS A 121 -3.41 17.86 -11.04
C LYS A 121 -2.28 18.89 -10.96
N ARG A 122 -1.34 18.70 -10.02
CA ARG A 122 -0.19 19.61 -9.85
C ARG A 122 0.82 19.53 -11.00
N TYR A 123 0.96 18.36 -11.62
CA TYR A 123 1.91 18.11 -12.69
C TYR A 123 1.26 17.42 -13.90
N PRO A 124 0.38 18.12 -14.65
CA PRO A 124 -0.46 17.50 -15.69
C PRO A 124 0.36 16.92 -16.86
N ARG A 125 1.59 17.38 -17.05
CA ARG A 125 2.49 16.94 -18.13
C ARG A 125 3.43 15.81 -17.73
N ARG A 126 3.44 15.38 -16.46
CA ARG A 126 4.32 14.31 -15.96
C ARG A 126 3.50 13.06 -15.71
N ARG A 127 4.05 11.91 -16.09
CA ARG A 127 3.47 10.64 -15.67
C ARG A 127 3.65 10.48 -14.17
N VAL A 128 2.57 10.11 -13.49
CA VAL A 128 2.57 9.73 -12.09
C VAL A 128 2.52 8.19 -12.03
N ARG A 129 3.42 7.58 -11.28
CA ARG A 129 3.40 6.17 -10.93
C ARG A 129 3.15 6.04 -9.44
N VAL A 130 2.35 5.05 -9.06
CA VAL A 130 2.29 4.59 -7.68
C VAL A 130 3.34 3.49 -7.56
N ASP A 131 4.23 3.59 -6.57
CA ASP A 131 5.22 2.55 -6.31
C ASP A 131 4.50 1.24 -5.92
N GLN A 132 4.98 0.09 -6.38
CA GLN A 132 4.38 -1.21 -6.06
C GLN A 132 4.48 -1.54 -4.57
N SER A 133 5.46 -0.98 -3.86
CA SER A 133 5.58 -1.09 -2.40
C SER A 133 4.44 -0.40 -1.63
N ILE A 134 3.67 0.49 -2.28
CA ILE A 134 2.51 1.18 -1.68
C ILE A 134 1.23 0.31 -1.76
N ASN A 135 1.36 -0.92 -2.27
CA ASN A 135 0.39 -2.00 -2.35
C ASN A 135 -1.09 -1.60 -2.22
N THR A 136 -1.69 -1.20 -3.33
CA THR A 136 -3.16 -1.19 -3.50
C THR A 136 -3.49 -1.58 -4.92
N MET A 137 -4.41 -2.53 -5.05
CA MET A 137 -5.00 -3.07 -6.29
C MET A 137 -5.57 -2.00 -7.24
N ALA A 138 -5.62 -0.73 -6.84
CA ALA A 138 -6.02 0.43 -7.63
C ALA A 138 -4.98 0.86 -8.71
N ALA A 139 -3.70 0.48 -8.58
CA ALA A 139 -2.66 0.88 -9.52
C ALA A 139 -2.78 0.20 -10.91
N LEU A 140 -3.55 -0.87 -11.03
CA LEU A 140 -3.72 -1.64 -12.28
C LEU A 140 -4.87 -1.13 -13.16
N SER A 141 -5.77 -0.32 -12.61
CA SER A 141 -7.04 0.04 -13.27
C SER A 141 -6.99 1.33 -14.09
N GLY A 142 -5.94 2.16 -13.93
CA GLY A 142 -5.95 3.54 -14.45
C GLY A 142 -5.04 3.86 -15.64
N ASP A 143 -4.18 2.95 -16.09
CA ASP A 143 -3.15 3.24 -17.11
C ASP A 143 -3.23 2.30 -18.36
N SER A 144 -4.15 1.32 -18.36
CA SER A 144 -4.32 0.35 -19.45
C SER A 144 -5.12 0.91 -20.63
N GLU A 145 -6.18 1.68 -20.37
CA GLU A 145 -7.08 2.23 -21.40
C GLU A 145 -6.42 3.35 -22.22
N GLU A 146 -5.75 4.31 -21.56
CA GLU A 146 -5.10 5.45 -22.23
C GLU A 146 -3.92 5.01 -23.13
N ARG A 147 -3.28 3.89 -22.81
CA ARG A 147 -2.18 3.31 -23.61
C ARG A 147 -2.70 2.51 -24.80
N ALA A 148 -3.88 1.91 -24.70
CA ALA A 148 -4.54 1.23 -25.81
C ALA A 148 -5.03 2.23 -26.87
N GLU A 149 -5.58 3.37 -26.44
CA GLU A 149 -6.05 4.43 -27.34
C GLU A 149 -4.91 5.06 -28.16
N ARG A 150 -3.76 5.35 -27.51
CA ARG A 150 -2.57 5.88 -28.22
C ARG A 150 -1.93 4.89 -29.18
N LYS A 151 -2.14 3.57 -29.01
CA LYS A 151 -1.70 2.56 -29.98
C LYS A 151 -2.65 2.48 -31.18
N ARG A 152 -3.96 2.72 -30.99
CA ARG A 152 -4.96 2.72 -32.06
C ARG A 152 -4.88 4.00 -32.92
N GLY A 153 -4.58 5.16 -32.32
CA GLY A 153 -4.40 6.42 -33.05
C GLY A 153 -3.08 6.57 -33.83
N GLY A 154 -2.13 5.64 -33.68
CA GLY A 154 -0.82 5.67 -34.34
C GLY A 154 -0.70 4.88 -35.65
N LEU A 155 -1.76 4.18 -36.08
CA LEU A 155 -1.73 3.31 -37.27
C LEU A 155 -2.49 3.88 -38.48
N LEU A 156 -3.11 5.06 -38.36
CA LEU A 156 -3.83 5.74 -39.46
C LEU A 156 -3.17 7.06 -39.86
N GLY A 157 -1.88 7.02 -40.14
CA GLY A 157 -1.16 8.16 -40.69
C GLY A 157 0.07 7.68 -41.38
N ASN A 158 -0.09 7.12 -42.60
CA ASN A 158 0.88 7.07 -43.70
C ASN A 158 0.40 6.10 -44.80
N ILE A 159 -0.66 6.43 -45.54
CA ILE A 159 -0.85 5.92 -46.90
C ILE A 159 -1.35 7.06 -47.77
N ARG A 160 -0.42 7.92 -48.21
CA ARG A 160 -0.65 8.83 -49.33
C ARG A 160 0.54 8.77 -50.27
N ALA A 161 0.47 7.88 -51.26
CA ALA A 161 1.01 8.10 -52.60
C ALA A 161 0.72 6.90 -53.53
N LYS A 162 -0.06 7.19 -54.59
CA LYS A 162 0.08 6.65 -55.97
C LYS A 162 -0.28 5.16 -56.11
N THR A 163 -1.42 4.81 -56.71
CA THR A 163 -1.68 4.91 -58.16
C THR A 163 -3.16 5.13 -58.47
N GLY A 164 -3.45 5.85 -59.55
CA GLY A 164 -4.80 6.01 -60.06
C GLY A 164 -5.34 4.72 -60.69
N LEU A 165 -6.68 4.63 -60.77
CA LEU A 165 -7.49 4.23 -61.93
C LEU A 165 -8.94 3.96 -61.44
N THR A 166 -9.83 4.85 -61.86
CA THR A 166 -11.22 4.62 -62.30
C THR A 166 -12.04 3.44 -61.76
N GLY A 167 -13.22 3.77 -61.22
CA GLY A 167 -14.47 3.15 -61.69
C GLY A 167 -15.23 2.26 -60.71
N GLY A 168 -16.46 2.68 -60.39
CA GLY A 168 -17.62 1.78 -60.44
C GLY A 168 -18.14 1.21 -59.13
N SER A 169 -19.31 1.70 -58.73
CA SER A 169 -20.29 1.04 -57.86
C SER A 169 -20.47 -0.45 -58.19
N ASN A 170 -20.69 -1.29 -57.17
CA ASN A 170 -21.96 -2.00 -57.03
C ASN A 170 -22.02 -2.83 -55.75
N TYR A 171 -23.14 -2.65 -55.05
CA TYR A 171 -23.72 -3.63 -54.14
C TYR A 171 -24.04 -4.90 -54.91
N HIS A 172 -23.63 -6.06 -54.41
CA HIS A 172 -24.38 -7.29 -54.63
C HIS A 172 -24.26 -8.26 -53.45
N GLN A 173 -25.42 -8.61 -52.92
CA GLN A 173 -25.70 -9.77 -52.06
C GLN A 173 -25.22 -11.07 -52.70
N HIS A 174 -24.95 -12.08 -51.85
CA HIS A 174 -25.06 -13.54 -52.03
C HIS A 174 -24.01 -14.17 -51.09
N ARG A 175 -24.21 -15.25 -50.34
CA ARG A 175 -25.35 -16.12 -49.99
C ARG A 175 -24.87 -16.96 -48.80
N GLU A 176 -25.80 -17.47 -48.00
CA GLU A 176 -25.55 -18.50 -46.99
C GLU A 176 -24.84 -19.73 -47.58
N ARG A 177 -23.88 -20.30 -46.84
CA ARG A 177 -23.92 -21.71 -46.41
C ARG A 177 -22.74 -22.13 -45.52
N ASP A 178 -23.11 -22.99 -44.57
CA ASP A 178 -22.32 -24.04 -43.91
C ASP A 178 -21.33 -23.65 -42.79
N ARG A 179 -21.84 -23.80 -41.56
CA ARG A 179 -21.05 -24.23 -40.38
C ARG A 179 -20.41 -25.58 -40.68
N PRO A 180 -19.23 -25.84 -40.09
CA PRO A 180 -19.23 -26.90 -39.09
C PRO A 180 -18.42 -26.59 -37.83
N ARG A 181 -19.04 -26.97 -36.71
CA ARG A 181 -18.49 -27.66 -35.52
C ARG A 181 -17.51 -26.92 -34.61
N ASP A 182 -18.01 -26.68 -33.41
CA ASP A 182 -17.32 -26.31 -32.18
C ASP A 182 -16.03 -27.13 -31.95
N MET A 183 -14.89 -26.44 -31.87
CA MET A 183 -13.74 -26.95 -31.14
C MET A 183 -13.79 -26.40 -29.73
N VAL A 184 -14.31 -27.21 -28.81
CA VAL A 184 -14.07 -27.05 -27.37
C VAL A 184 -12.58 -27.20 -27.14
N MET A 185 -11.89 -26.09 -26.88
CA MET A 185 -10.55 -26.09 -26.28
C MET A 185 -10.67 -26.71 -24.89
N GLN A 186 -10.40 -28.01 -24.79
CA GLN A 186 -10.30 -28.69 -23.52
C GLN A 186 -9.07 -28.13 -22.78
N GLN A 187 -9.34 -27.29 -21.79
CA GLN A 187 -8.37 -26.75 -20.87
C GLN A 187 -7.67 -27.93 -20.16
N GLN A 188 -6.48 -28.27 -20.62
CA GLN A 188 -5.63 -29.21 -19.88
C GLN A 188 -5.29 -28.55 -18.55
N ARG A 189 -5.86 -29.08 -17.46
CA ARG A 189 -5.37 -28.77 -16.11
C ARG A 189 -3.91 -29.23 -16.04
N PRO A 190 -2.98 -28.40 -15.54
CA PRO A 190 -1.63 -28.86 -15.30
C PRO A 190 -1.66 -30.03 -14.29
N PRO A 191 -0.75 -31.01 -14.41
CA PRO A 191 -0.64 -32.08 -13.44
C PRO A 191 -0.35 -31.49 -12.06
N GLN A 192 -1.21 -31.81 -11.10
CA GLN A 192 -1.00 -31.48 -9.69
C GLN A 192 0.20 -32.35 -9.25
N MET A 193 1.36 -31.72 -9.07
CA MET A 193 2.49 -32.41 -8.43
C MET A 193 2.06 -32.69 -6.99
N ALA A 194 1.94 -33.97 -6.62
CA ALA A 194 1.63 -34.36 -5.26
C ALA A 194 2.76 -33.86 -4.34
N MET A 195 2.44 -32.92 -3.45
CA MET A 195 3.35 -32.52 -2.38
C MET A 195 3.55 -33.73 -1.44
N PRO A 196 4.79 -34.02 -0.99
CA PRO A 196 5.00 -35.04 0.02
C PRO A 196 4.28 -34.63 1.31
N VAL A 197 3.33 -35.45 1.75
CA VAL A 197 2.71 -35.35 3.07
C VAL A 197 3.80 -35.61 4.10
N GLN A 198 4.21 -34.57 4.83
CA GLN A 198 5.10 -34.75 5.96
C GLN A 198 4.35 -35.52 7.06
N PRO A 199 4.95 -36.55 7.68
CA PRO A 199 4.35 -37.21 8.82
C PRO A 199 4.22 -36.20 9.98
N ALA A 200 3.01 -36.12 10.55
CA ALA A 200 2.76 -35.31 11.72
C ALA A 200 3.68 -35.75 12.87
N LYS A 201 4.44 -34.80 13.44
CA LYS A 201 5.20 -35.03 14.67
C LYS A 201 4.22 -35.36 15.81
N PRO A 202 4.49 -36.37 16.64
CA PRO A 202 3.69 -36.62 17.84
C PRO A 202 3.77 -35.42 18.80
N PRO A 203 2.70 -35.14 19.56
CA PRO A 203 2.72 -34.10 20.57
C PRO A 203 3.81 -34.40 21.60
N GLY A 204 4.67 -33.42 21.87
CA GLY A 204 5.64 -33.51 22.95
C GLY A 204 4.95 -33.64 24.32
N PRO A 205 5.66 -34.17 25.32
CA PRO A 205 5.09 -34.31 26.67
C PRO A 205 4.69 -32.94 27.23
N ALA A 206 3.54 -32.92 27.90
CA ALA A 206 3.04 -31.73 28.58
C ALA A 206 4.07 -31.22 29.61
N PRO A 207 4.24 -29.89 29.75
CA PRO A 207 5.12 -29.33 30.76
C PRO A 207 4.59 -29.73 32.14
N THR A 208 5.40 -30.45 32.90
CA THR A 208 5.18 -30.66 34.33
C THR A 208 5.33 -29.30 35.02
N TYR A 209 4.20 -28.70 35.35
CA TYR A 209 4.11 -27.55 36.23
C TYR A 209 4.67 -27.96 37.60
N MET A 210 5.93 -27.63 37.87
CA MET A 210 6.47 -27.65 39.22
C MET A 210 5.69 -26.61 40.03
N SER A 211 4.87 -27.11 40.95
CA SER A 211 4.15 -26.31 41.92
C SER A 211 5.11 -25.86 43.01
N ASP A 212 5.97 -24.90 42.71
CA ASP A 212 6.70 -24.16 43.75
C ASP A 212 5.81 -23.00 44.22
N VAL A 213 4.82 -23.35 45.04
CA VAL A 213 4.08 -22.38 45.84
C VAL A 213 5.01 -21.96 46.99
N PRO A 214 5.50 -20.72 47.03
CA PRO A 214 6.26 -20.25 48.20
C PRO A 214 5.34 -20.20 49.43
N PRO A 215 5.84 -20.52 50.64
CA PRO A 215 5.02 -20.54 51.84
C PRO A 215 4.45 -19.15 52.15
N ILE A 216 3.16 -19.15 52.47
CA ILE A 216 2.40 -17.99 52.93
C ILE A 216 3.06 -17.45 54.20
N VAL A 217 3.75 -16.31 54.07
CA VAL A 217 4.20 -15.54 55.24
C VAL A 217 2.96 -14.91 55.85
N ARG A 218 2.49 -15.47 56.97
CA ARG A 218 1.48 -14.83 57.82
C ARG A 218 2.08 -13.53 58.40
N GLU A 219 1.69 -12.39 57.84
CA GLU A 219 1.95 -11.09 58.46
C GLU A 219 1.21 -11.02 59.80
N GLN A 220 1.97 -10.86 60.89
CA GLN A 220 1.40 -10.51 62.19
C GLN A 220 0.96 -9.04 62.15
N PRO A 221 -0.23 -8.69 62.67
CA PRO A 221 -0.63 -7.29 62.79
C PRO A 221 0.30 -6.56 63.77
N ARG A 222 0.96 -5.50 63.28
CA ARG A 222 1.73 -4.58 64.12
C ARG A 222 0.78 -3.96 65.14
N GLN A 223 1.02 -4.27 66.41
CA GLN A 223 0.36 -3.65 67.54
C GLN A 223 0.60 -2.13 67.49
N GLY A 224 -0.49 -1.38 67.45
CA GLY A 224 -0.48 0.06 67.59
C GLY A 224 -0.10 0.45 69.01
N TYR A 225 0.94 1.26 69.15
CA TYR A 225 1.26 1.96 70.38
C TYR A 225 0.64 3.35 70.28
N GLY A 226 -0.46 3.56 71.01
CA GLY A 226 -0.97 4.89 71.29
C GLY A 226 0.08 5.69 72.07
N ARG A 227 0.30 6.94 71.66
CA ARG A 227 0.88 7.95 72.53
C ARG A 227 -0.22 8.92 72.95
N TYR A 228 -0.20 9.18 74.25
CA TYR A 228 -0.93 10.20 74.99
C TYR A 228 -0.69 11.61 74.42
#